data_AF-A0A7K3Z0Q8-F1
#
_entry.id   AF-A0A7K3Z0Q8-F1
#
_cell.length_a   1.000
_cell.length_b   1.000
_cell.length_c   1.000
_cell.angle_alpha   90.00
_cell.angle_beta   90.00
_cell.angle_gamma   90.00
#
_symmetry.space_group_name_H-M   'P 1'
#
loop_
_entity.id
_entity.type
_entity.pdbx_description
1 polymer ?
#
loop_
_entity_poly.entity_id
_entity_poly.type
_entity_poly.pdbx_seq_one_letter_code
_entity_poly.pdbx_strand_id
1 'polypeptide(L)'
;MAQKNPCCCESGEGEWNPVTEIPEPIQKELDARGGLESIQKCIPPKEVLDERSRIFHALSEPLRLTILTIIRDQPLCVCVINRFMRLSGSKLSYHLNILKENGLIEGESQGNW
;
A
#
# COMPACT_ATOMS: atom_id res chain seq x y z
N MET A 1 -24.81 -15.45 -33.09
CA MET A 1 -23.44 -14.90 -33.23
C MET A 1 -23.09 -14.22 -31.92
N ALA A 2 -22.39 -14.92 -31.03
CA ALA A 2 -21.89 -14.33 -29.79
C ALA A 2 -20.44 -13.90 -30.06
N GLN A 3 -20.19 -12.60 -30.12
CA GLN A 3 -18.85 -12.04 -30.13
C GLN A 3 -18.23 -12.32 -28.76
N LYS A 4 -17.29 -13.26 -28.72
CA LYS A 4 -16.41 -13.46 -27.57
C LYS A 4 -15.44 -12.28 -27.57
N ASN A 5 -15.59 -11.37 -26.60
CA ASN A 5 -14.56 -10.38 -26.32
C ASN A 5 -13.29 -11.14 -25.86
N PRO A 6 -12.12 -10.89 -26.47
CA PRO A 6 -10.89 -11.51 -26.02
C PRO A 6 -10.51 -10.94 -24.65
N CYS A 7 -10.18 -11.83 -23.72
CA CYS A 7 -9.60 -11.49 -22.43
C CYS A 7 -8.31 -10.68 -22.64
N CYS A 8 -8.10 -9.60 -21.87
CA CYS A 8 -6.86 -8.79 -21.85
C CYS A 8 -5.61 -9.53 -21.34
N CYS A 9 -5.62 -10.86 -21.37
CA CYS A 9 -4.58 -11.73 -20.90
C CYS A 9 -3.82 -12.34 -22.08
N GLU A 10 -3.41 -11.49 -23.04
CA GLU A 10 -2.35 -11.87 -23.97
C GLU A 10 -1.01 -11.64 -23.28
N SER A 11 -0.48 -12.73 -22.73
CA SER A 11 0.91 -12.83 -22.33
C SER A 11 1.79 -12.66 -23.57
N GLY A 12 2.06 -11.39 -23.93
CA GLY A 12 3.12 -11.07 -24.85
C GLY A 12 4.43 -11.45 -24.18
N GLU A 13 5.02 -12.55 -24.62
CA GLU A 13 6.45 -12.84 -24.46
C GLU A 13 7.23 -11.81 -25.29
N GLY A 14 7.19 -10.55 -24.84
CA GLY A 14 8.08 -9.52 -25.34
C GLY A 14 9.47 -9.88 -24.87
N GLU A 15 10.35 -10.17 -25.83
CA GLU A 15 11.78 -10.37 -25.61
C GLU A 15 12.31 -9.17 -24.81
N TRP A 16 12.53 -9.38 -23.52
CA TRP A 16 13.13 -8.38 -22.65
C TRP A 16 14.56 -8.16 -23.14
N ASN A 17 14.79 -7.05 -23.83
CA ASN A 17 16.12 -6.57 -24.18
C ASN A 17 16.48 -5.48 -23.16
N PRO A 18 17.09 -5.84 -22.00
CA PRO A 18 17.55 -4.82 -21.09
C PRO A 18 18.70 -4.10 -21.81
N VAL A 19 18.59 -2.78 -21.91
CA VAL A 19 19.77 -1.95 -22.18
C VAL A 19 20.84 -2.38 -21.16
N THR A 20 21.87 -3.09 -21.63
CA THR A 20 22.90 -3.71 -20.76
C THR A 20 23.93 -2.71 -20.28
N GLU A 21 23.98 -1.53 -20.89
CA GLU A 21 24.97 -0.49 -20.63
C GLU A 21 24.31 0.76 -20.05
N ILE A 22 24.77 1.17 -18.87
CA ILE A 22 24.33 2.41 -18.23
C ILE A 22 24.99 3.59 -18.96
N PRO A 23 24.25 4.63 -19.39
CA PRO A 23 24.83 5.80 -20.03
C PRO A 23 25.97 6.43 -19.22
N GLU A 24 27.06 6.82 -19.89
CA GLU A 24 28.29 7.35 -19.25
C GLU A 24 28.04 8.45 -18.19
N PRO A 25 27.13 9.43 -18.39
CA PRO A 25 26.86 10.43 -17.35
C PRO A 25 26.31 9.82 -16.06
N ILE A 26 25.44 8.81 -16.17
CA ILE A 26 24.85 8.10 -15.04
C ILE A 26 25.88 7.19 -14.40
N GLN A 27 26.69 6.50 -15.20
CA GLN A 27 27.77 5.64 -14.69
C GLN A 27 28.76 6.43 -13.83
N LYS A 28 29.21 7.61 -14.30
CA LYS A 28 30.09 8.49 -13.53
C LYS A 28 29.48 8.94 -12.20
N GLU A 29 28.18 9.25 -12.19
CA GLU A 29 27.48 9.63 -10.96
C GLU A 29 27.37 8.44 -9.99
N LEU A 30 27.04 7.25 -10.50
CA LEU A 30 26.99 6.03 -9.70
C LEU A 30 28.35 5.73 -9.08
N ASP A 31 29.43 5.77 -9.87
CA ASP A 31 30.79 5.52 -9.41
C ASP A 31 31.21 6.53 -8.33
N ALA A 32 30.88 7.81 -8.52
CA ALA A 32 31.12 8.85 -7.52
C ALA A 32 30.39 8.60 -6.18
N ARG A 33 29.30 7.82 -6.20
CA ARG A 33 28.52 7.42 -5.03
C ARG A 33 28.85 6.00 -4.52
N GLY A 34 29.92 5.38 -5.04
CA GLY A 34 30.35 4.04 -4.64
C GLY A 34 29.71 2.89 -5.42
N GLY A 35 29.19 3.17 -6.62
CA GLY A 35 28.68 2.20 -7.57
C GLY A 35 27.38 1.51 -7.15
N LEU A 36 26.98 0.50 -7.93
CA LEU A 36 25.78 -0.30 -7.69
C LEU A 36 25.82 -1.05 -6.36
N GLU A 37 27.01 -1.48 -5.94
CA GLU A 37 27.23 -2.21 -4.68
C GLU A 37 26.81 -1.38 -3.47
N SER A 38 27.06 -0.06 -3.50
CA SER A 38 26.65 0.83 -2.42
C SER A 38 25.13 0.96 -2.34
N ILE A 39 24.45 1.01 -3.49
CA ILE A 39 22.97 1.01 -3.54
C ILE A 39 22.43 -0.30 -2.99
N GLN A 40 22.98 -1.44 -3.43
CA GLN A 40 22.53 -2.76 -3.00
C GLN A 40 22.63 -2.93 -1.47
N LYS A 41 23.70 -2.41 -0.85
CA LYS A 41 23.89 -2.43 0.62
C LYS A 41 22.87 -1.57 1.37
N CYS A 42 22.26 -0.58 0.73
CA CYS A 42 21.24 0.28 1.33
C CYS A 42 19.83 -0.32 1.25
N ILE A 43 19.61 -1.36 0.43
CA ILE A 43 18.31 -1.99 0.28
C ILE A 43 18.01 -2.81 1.55
N PRO A 44 16.93 -2.52 2.29
CA PRO A 44 16.54 -3.33 3.44
C PRO A 44 16.22 -4.77 3.03
N PRO A 45 16.33 -5.74 3.95
CA PRO A 45 15.92 -7.11 3.67
C PRO A 45 14.42 -7.17 3.29
N LYS A 46 14.07 -8.15 2.47
CA LYS A 46 12.73 -8.27 1.87
C LYS A 46 11.62 -8.27 2.93
N GLU A 47 11.86 -8.90 4.08
CA GLU A 47 10.91 -9.01 5.18
C GLU A 47 10.53 -7.63 5.74
N VAL A 48 11.49 -6.71 5.81
CA VAL A 48 11.25 -5.31 6.25
C VAL A 48 10.47 -4.55 5.19
N LEU A 49 10.76 -4.78 3.90
CA LEU A 49 10.02 -4.15 2.80
C LEU A 49 8.58 -4.65 2.71
N ASP A 50 8.36 -5.95 2.92
CA ASP A 50 7.03 -6.56 2.94
C ASP A 50 6.19 -5.98 4.09
N GLU A 51 6.76 -5.82 5.28
CA GLU A 51 6.10 -5.19 6.42
C GLU A 51 5.71 -3.74 6.12
N ARG A 52 6.65 -2.94 5.60
CA ARG A 52 6.38 -1.55 5.19
C ARG A 52 5.31 -1.49 4.10
N SER A 53 5.36 -2.40 3.14
CA SER A 53 4.39 -2.48 2.04
C SER A 53 2.98 -2.72 2.55
N ARG A 54 2.79 -3.60 3.55
CA ARG A 54 1.48 -3.82 4.19
C ARG A 54 0.92 -2.53 4.80
N ILE A 55 1.74 -1.81 5.57
CA ILE A 55 1.35 -0.53 6.18
C ILE A 55 1.03 0.51 5.10
N PHE A 56 1.87 0.64 4.07
CA PHE A 56 1.65 1.60 2.99
C PHE A 56 0.39 1.28 2.18
N HIS A 57 0.11 0.00 1.94
CA HIS A 57 -1.12 -0.43 1.31
C HIS A 57 -2.35 -0.10 2.19
N ALA A 58 -2.25 -0.29 3.50
CA ALA A 58 -3.28 0.18 4.43
C ALA A 58 -3.44 1.71 4.39
N LEU A 59 -2.38 2.48 4.16
CA LEU A 59 -2.47 3.95 4.07
C LEU A 59 -2.87 4.46 2.68
N SER A 60 -2.83 3.65 1.62
CA SER A 60 -3.05 4.10 0.24
C SER A 60 -4.52 4.25 -0.16
N GLU A 61 -5.46 4.23 0.79
CA GLU A 61 -6.90 4.31 0.51
C GLU A 61 -7.52 5.54 1.22
N PRO A 62 -8.22 6.42 0.48
CA PRO A 62 -8.75 7.68 1.03
C PRO A 62 -9.70 7.53 2.22
N LEU A 63 -10.57 6.51 2.26
CA LEU A 63 -11.50 6.31 3.38
C LEU A 63 -10.74 5.98 4.66
N ARG A 64 -9.68 5.16 4.60
CA ARG A 64 -8.81 4.88 5.75
C ARG A 64 -8.06 6.11 6.24
N LEU A 65 -7.53 6.93 5.35
CA LEU A 65 -6.91 8.21 5.72
C LEU A 65 -7.92 9.18 6.36
N THR A 66 -9.16 9.18 5.86
CA THR A 66 -10.25 9.98 6.43
C THR A 66 -10.59 9.50 7.85
N ILE A 67 -10.70 8.19 8.07
CA ILE A 67 -10.93 7.61 9.40
C ILE A 67 -9.81 8.05 10.36
N LEU A 68 -8.54 7.86 9.98
CA LEU A 68 -7.39 8.26 10.78
C LEU A 68 -7.42 9.75 11.14
N THR A 69 -7.83 10.59 10.20
CA THR A 69 -7.97 12.04 10.42
C THR A 69 -9.03 12.35 11.47
N ILE A 70 -10.19 11.70 11.40
CA ILE A 70 -11.34 11.99 12.28
C ILE A 70 -11.09 11.49 13.72
N ILE A 71 -10.37 10.39 13.90
CA ILE A 71 -10.07 9.80 15.22
C ILE A 71 -8.76 10.31 15.84
N ARG A 72 -8.01 11.16 15.13
CA ARG A 72 -6.68 11.64 15.56
C ARG A 72 -6.70 12.33 16.92
N ASP A 73 -7.72 13.17 17.15
CA ASP A 73 -7.76 14.04 18.33
C ASP A 73 -8.45 13.37 19.52
N GLN A 74 -9.30 12.37 19.28
CA GLN A 74 -9.99 11.62 20.33
C GLN A 74 -10.49 10.25 19.83
N PRO A 75 -10.57 9.23 20.71
CA PRO A 75 -11.23 7.98 20.41
C PRO A 75 -12.71 8.20 20.07
N LEU A 76 -13.20 7.54 19.02
CA LEU A 76 -14.60 7.64 18.60
C LEU A 76 -15.23 6.27 18.47
N CYS A 77 -16.47 6.16 18.93
CA CYS A 77 -17.31 4.99 18.69
C CYS A 77 -17.53 4.82 17.17
N VAL A 78 -17.61 3.57 16.71
CA VAL A 78 -17.92 3.21 15.31
C VAL A 78 -19.19 3.89 14.80
N CYS A 79 -20.20 4.08 15.66
CA CYS A 79 -21.45 4.79 15.34
C CYS A 79 -21.19 6.25 14.93
N VAL A 80 -20.26 6.92 15.63
CA VAL A 80 -19.87 8.31 15.36
C VAL A 80 -19.06 8.37 14.08
N ILE A 81 -18.07 7.49 13.91
CA ILE A 81 -17.28 7.40 12.66
C ILE A 81 -18.20 7.21 11.45
N ASN A 82 -19.18 6.31 11.56
CA ASN A 82 -20.12 6.06 10.45
C ASN A 82 -20.99 7.27 10.11
N ARG A 83 -21.28 8.16 11.07
CA ARG A 83 -22.04 9.39 10.82
C ARG A 83 -21.32 10.33 9.86
N PHE A 84 -19.99 10.36 9.94
CA PHE A 84 -19.14 11.11 9.00
C PHE A 84 -18.97 10.37 7.68
N MET A 85 -18.69 9.06 7.74
CA MET A 85 -18.32 8.26 6.56
C MET A 85 -19.50 7.89 5.65
N ARG A 86 -20.72 7.76 6.21
CA ARG A 86 -21.95 7.37 5.50
C ARG A 86 -21.78 6.07 4.70
N LEU A 87 -21.11 5.07 5.27
CA LEU A 87 -20.85 3.77 4.64
C LEU A 87 -21.81 2.70 5.18
N SER A 88 -21.88 1.57 4.48
CA SER A 88 -22.47 0.37 5.07
C SER A 88 -21.61 -0.11 6.25
N GLY A 89 -22.23 -0.74 7.24
CA GLY A 89 -21.51 -1.29 8.40
C GLY A 89 -20.41 -2.27 7.98
N SER A 90 -20.69 -3.18 7.04
CA SER A 90 -19.70 -4.14 6.53
C SER A 90 -18.48 -3.47 5.89
N LYS A 91 -18.69 -2.40 5.12
CA LYS A 91 -17.59 -1.66 4.48
C LYS A 91 -16.77 -0.92 5.52
N LEU A 92 -17.42 -0.22 6.46
CA LEU A 92 -16.70 0.48 7.52
C LEU A 92 -15.88 -0.50 8.38
N SER A 93 -16.48 -1.62 8.80
CA SER A 93 -15.78 -2.66 9.56
C SER A 93 -14.57 -3.23 8.80
N TYR A 94 -14.69 -3.43 7.48
CA TYR A 94 -13.56 -3.86 6.65
C TYR A 94 -12.39 -2.87 6.70
N HIS A 95 -12.66 -1.56 6.53
CA HIS A 95 -11.60 -0.54 6.60
C HIS A 95 -11.00 -0.42 8.00
N LEU A 96 -11.81 -0.49 9.06
CA LEU A 96 -11.33 -0.49 10.45
C LEU A 96 -10.47 -1.72 10.77
N ASN A 97 -10.86 -2.90 10.28
CA ASN A 97 -10.10 -4.12 10.48
C ASN A 97 -8.72 -4.05 9.82
N ILE A 98 -8.63 -3.55 8.58
CA ILE A 98 -7.34 -3.34 7.91
C ILE A 98 -6.44 -2.39 8.72
N LEU A 99 -6.98 -1.28 9.20
CA LEU A 99 -6.23 -0.34 10.02
C LEU A 99 -5.74 -1.01 11.32
N LYS A 100 -6.59 -1.80 11.98
CA LYS A 100 -6.27 -2.50 13.22
C LYS A 100 -5.20 -3.59 13.01
N GLU A 101 -5.33 -4.41 11.97
CA GLU A 101 -4.39 -5.48 11.63
C GLU A 101 -2.99 -4.95 11.27
N ASN A 102 -2.91 -3.71 10.78
CA ASN A 102 -1.64 -3.03 10.48
C ASN A 102 -1.16 -2.13 11.64
N GLY A 103 -1.77 -2.23 12.83
CA GLY A 103 -1.36 -1.47 14.02
C GLY A 103 -1.54 0.05 13.91
N LEU A 104 -2.39 0.52 12.98
CA LEU A 104 -2.64 1.95 12.75
C LEU A 104 -3.71 2.53 13.68
N ILE A 105 -4.58 1.67 14.23
CA ILE A 105 -5.59 2.04 15.21
C ILE A 105 -5.71 0.96 16.28
N GLU A 106 -6.16 1.37 17.45
CA GLU A 106 -6.60 0.49 18.53
C GLU A 106 -8.11 0.63 18.71
N GLY A 107 -8.74 -0.39 19.31
CA GLY A 107 -10.18 -0.37 19.55
C GLY A 107 -10.63 -1.48 20.48
N GLU A 108 -11.50 -1.11 21.40
CA GLU A 108 -12.13 -1.98 22.39
C GLU A 108 -13.61 -2.21 22.02
N SER A 109 -14.14 -3.38 22.33
CA SER A 109 -15.58 -3.63 22.27
C SER A 109 -16.17 -3.46 23.67
N GLN A 110 -17.26 -2.71 23.78
CA GLN A 110 -17.95 -2.49 25.04
C GLN A 110 -19.40 -2.97 24.94
N GLY A 111 -19.63 -4.21 25.37
CA GLY A 111 -20.95 -4.86 25.36
C GLY A 111 -21.26 -5.53 24.01
N ASN A 112 -22.50 -5.40 23.54
CA ASN A 112 -22.94 -5.97 22.26
C ASN A 112 -22.55 -5.10 21.04
N TRP A 113 -21.64 -4.13 21.22
CA TRP A 113 -21.28 -3.11 20.25
C TRP A 113 -19.79 -2.76 20.30
#